data_AF-A0A353PG35-F1
#
_entry.id   AF-A0A353PG35-F1
#
_cell.length_a   1.000
_cell.length_b   1.000
_cell.length_c   1.000
_cell.angle_alpha   90.00
_cell.angle_beta   90.00
_cell.angle_gamma   90.00
#
_symmetry.space_group_name_H-M   'P 1'
#
loop_
_entity.id
_entity.type
_entity.pdbx_description
1 polymer ?
#
loop_
_entity_poly.entity_id
_entity_poly.type
_entity_poly.pdbx_seq_one_letter_code
_entity_poly.pdbx_strand_id
1 'polypeptide(L)'
;EPEQRQAVFGELQAEARRYVDETYPLVREKAVRMAPAAQRNELFGLMAFSGKATTFLGPFLVAALTAASGSQRIGLSVVLFMFAGALLLTAGIATDRPGPKAR
;
A
#
# COMPACT_ATOMS: atom_id res chain seq x y z
N GLU A 1 1.70 -9.81 -39.79
CA GLU A 1 2.81 -8.86 -39.99
C GLU A 1 3.31 -8.31 -38.66
N PRO A 2 4.62 -8.08 -38.48
CA PRO A 2 5.17 -7.43 -37.27
C PRO A 2 4.72 -5.96 -37.11
N GLU A 3 4.47 -5.24 -38.20
CA GLU A 3 4.03 -3.83 -38.18
C GLU A 3 2.62 -3.66 -37.59
N GLN A 4 1.65 -4.48 -38.02
CA GLN A 4 0.31 -4.53 -37.43
C GLN A 4 0.32 -4.80 -35.92
N ARG A 5 1.22 -5.67 -35.45
CA ARG A 5 1.34 -5.95 -34.01
C ARG A 5 1.83 -4.72 -33.26
N GLN A 6 2.81 -3.99 -33.81
CA GLN A 6 3.29 -2.75 -33.20
C GLN A 6 2.23 -1.64 -33.19
N ALA A 7 1.44 -1.51 -34.26
CA ALA A 7 0.33 -0.56 -34.32
C ALA A 7 -0.75 -0.85 -33.24
N VAL A 8 -1.16 -2.11 -33.10
CA VAL A 8 -2.13 -2.53 -32.07
C VAL A 8 -1.59 -2.30 -30.66
N PHE A 9 -0.31 -2.61 -30.40
CA PHE A 9 0.31 -2.30 -29.10
C PHE A 9 0.37 -0.78 -28.84
N GLY A 10 0.62 0.03 -29.87
CA GLY A 10 0.60 1.49 -29.77
C GLY A 10 -0.78 2.05 -29.42
N GLU A 11 -1.84 1.56 -30.06
CA GLU A 11 -3.22 1.95 -29.76
C GLU A 11 -3.64 1.54 -28.36
N LEU A 12 -3.32 0.31 -27.93
CA LEU A 12 -3.62 -0.15 -26.57
C LEU A 12 -2.90 0.68 -25.50
N GLN A 13 -1.67 1.10 -25.77
CA GLN A 13 -0.95 2.00 -24.86
C GLN A 13 -1.55 3.42 -24.85
N ALA A 14 -2.00 3.93 -26.00
CA ALA A 14 -2.67 5.23 -26.08
C ALA A 14 -4.01 5.23 -25.34
N GLU A 15 -4.78 4.14 -25.45
CA GLU A 15 -6.04 3.95 -24.74
C GLU A 15 -5.82 3.82 -23.22
N ALA A 16 -4.84 3.01 -22.81
CA ALA A 16 -4.50 2.85 -21.40
C ALA A 16 -4.05 4.17 -20.76
N ARG A 17 -3.27 5.00 -21.48
CA ARG A 17 -2.89 6.33 -21.01
C ARG A 17 -4.09 7.25 -20.84
N ARG A 18 -5.00 7.30 -21.81
CA ARG A 18 -6.24 8.09 -21.70
C ARG A 18 -7.06 7.70 -20.48
N TYR A 19 -7.24 6.39 -20.26
CA TYR A 19 -7.97 5.89 -19.09
C TYR A 19 -7.30 6.32 -17.76
N VAL A 20 -5.98 6.22 -17.67
CA VAL A 20 -5.23 6.63 -16.47
C VAL A 20 -5.30 8.15 -16.27
N ASP A 21 -5.07 8.95 -17.30
CA ASP A 21 -5.07 10.41 -17.20
C ASP A 21 -6.45 10.98 -16.82
N GLU A 22 -7.53 10.33 -17.25
CA GLU A 22 -8.90 10.72 -16.89
C GLU A 22 -9.28 10.26 -15.48
N THR A 23 -8.91 9.04 -15.08
CA THR A 23 -9.36 8.44 -13.81
C THR A 23 -8.49 8.83 -12.62
N TYR A 24 -7.17 8.95 -12.82
CA TYR A 24 -6.20 9.22 -11.76
C TYR A 24 -6.41 10.55 -11.01
N PRO A 25 -6.72 11.70 -11.66
CA PRO A 25 -6.96 12.95 -10.94
C PRO A 25 -8.22 12.88 -10.05
N LEU A 26 -9.28 12.19 -10.50
CA LEU A 26 -10.52 12.02 -9.73
C LEU A 26 -10.29 11.22 -8.45
N VAL A 27 -9.55 10.12 -8.55
CA VAL A 27 -9.20 9.27 -7.38
C VAL A 27 -8.32 10.06 -6.41
N ARG A 28 -7.34 10.80 -6.92
CA ARG A 28 -6.43 11.63 -6.11
C ARG A 28 -7.18 12.73 -5.37
N GLU A 29 -8.03 13.48 -6.06
CA GLU A 29 -8.83 14.55 -5.46
C GLU A 29 -9.74 14.03 -4.33
N LYS A 30 -10.43 12.91 -4.59
CA LYS A 30 -11.31 12.26 -3.62
C LYS A 30 -10.54 11.83 -2.36
N ALA A 31 -9.36 11.25 -2.52
CA ALA A 31 -8.50 10.85 -1.39
C ALA A 31 -8.03 12.06 -0.56
N VAL A 32 -7.71 13.19 -1.20
CA VAL A 32 -7.30 14.43 -0.50
C VAL A 32 -8.44 15.02 0.33
N ARG A 33 -9.68 14.97 -0.17
CA ARG A 33 -10.86 15.47 0.54
C ARG A 33 -11.27 14.63 1.75
N MET A 34 -10.97 13.33 1.75
CA MET A 34 -11.31 12.43 2.87
C MET A 34 -10.38 12.57 4.09
N ALA A 35 -9.20 13.17 3.95
CA ALA A 35 -8.24 13.28 5.04
C ALA A 35 -8.60 14.45 6.01
N PRO A 36 -8.75 14.21 7.33
CA PRO A 36 -9.01 15.26 8.32
C PRO A 36 -7.85 16.27 8.40
N ALA A 37 -8.13 17.57 8.29
CA ALA A 37 -7.10 18.59 8.16
C ALA A 37 -6.18 18.76 9.36
N ALA A 38 -6.72 18.60 10.57
CA ALA A 38 -6.07 18.98 11.82
C ALA A 38 -4.95 18.01 12.27
N GLN A 39 -4.93 16.76 11.79
CA GLN A 39 -4.00 15.72 12.24
C GLN A 39 -3.12 15.18 11.11
N ARG A 40 -3.18 15.79 9.92
CA ARG A 40 -2.49 15.30 8.72
C ARG A 40 -0.98 15.14 8.94
N ASN A 41 -0.29 16.14 9.49
CA ASN A 41 1.17 16.07 9.63
C ASN A 41 1.65 14.92 10.52
N GLU A 42 0.96 14.67 11.63
CA GLU A 42 1.33 13.60 12.57
C GLU A 42 1.03 12.21 11.97
N LEU A 43 -0.14 12.06 11.34
CA LEU A 43 -0.50 10.84 10.63
C LEU A 43 0.42 10.56 9.44
N PHE A 44 0.79 11.58 8.66
CA PHE A 44 1.77 11.43 7.57
C PHE A 44 3.16 11.05 8.10
N GLY A 45 3.60 11.65 9.21
CA GLY A 45 4.85 11.30 9.88
C GLY A 45 4.87 9.83 10.33
N LEU A 46 3.82 9.38 11.02
CA LEU A 46 3.65 8.00 11.47
C LEU A 46 3.57 7.01 10.29
N MET A 47 2.81 7.32 9.24
CA MET A 47 2.70 6.48 8.05
C MET A 47 4.03 6.40 7.28
N ALA A 48 4.72 7.52 7.10
CA ALA A 48 6.02 7.56 6.44
C ALA A 48 7.09 6.81 7.25
N PHE A 49 7.07 6.94 8.58
CA PHE A 49 7.96 6.21 9.48
C PHE A 49 7.68 4.70 9.46
N SER A 50 6.42 4.30 9.62
CA SER A 50 6.00 2.90 9.59
C SER A 50 6.33 2.21 8.26
N GLY A 51 6.17 2.93 7.14
CA GLY A 51 6.56 2.45 5.82
C GLY A 51 8.05 2.16 5.74
N LYS A 52 8.89 3.13 6.12
CA LYS A 52 10.37 2.96 6.14
C LYS A 52 10.79 1.82 7.07
N ALA A 53 10.23 1.76 8.27
CA ALA A 53 10.54 0.72 9.24
C ALA A 53 10.29 -0.68 8.64
N THR A 54 9.15 -0.87 7.96
CA THR A 54 8.80 -2.16 7.35
C THR A 54 9.69 -2.51 6.15
N THR A 55 10.08 -1.52 5.34
CA THR A 55 10.98 -1.73 4.20
C THR A 55 12.36 -2.26 4.62
N PHE A 56 12.86 -1.88 5.79
CA PHE A 56 14.13 -2.42 6.32
C PHE A 56 13.92 -3.70 7.13
N LEU A 57 12.87 -3.73 7.96
CA LEU A 57 12.63 -4.83 8.90
C LEU A 57 12.29 -6.13 8.17
N GLY A 58 11.52 -6.08 7.09
CA GLY A 58 11.15 -7.27 6.31
C GLY A 58 12.38 -8.03 5.79
N PRO A 59 13.20 -7.44 4.90
CA PRO A 59 14.40 -8.09 4.39
C PRO A 59 15.41 -8.48 5.48
N PHE A 60 15.56 -7.65 6.52
CA PHE A 60 16.43 -7.94 7.65
C PHE A 60 16.00 -9.22 8.39
N LEU A 61 14.72 -9.34 8.73
CA LEU A 61 14.19 -10.51 9.42
C LEU A 61 14.26 -11.77 8.55
N VAL A 62 13.93 -11.66 7.25
CA VAL A 62 14.08 -12.78 6.31
C VAL A 62 15.54 -13.25 6.27
N ALA A 63 16.49 -12.33 6.13
CA ALA A 63 17.92 -12.65 6.10
C ALA A 63 18.39 -13.29 7.41
N ALA A 64 18.03 -12.71 8.55
CA ALA A 64 18.41 -13.22 9.87
C ALA A 64 17.85 -14.62 10.14
N LEU A 65 16.57 -14.86 9.85
CA LEU A 65 15.95 -16.17 10.02
C LEU A 65 16.47 -17.20 9.03
N THR A 66 16.75 -16.81 7.79
CA THR A 66 17.37 -17.70 6.80
C THR A 66 18.78 -18.10 7.26
N ALA A 67 19.57 -17.14 7.74
CA ALA A 67 20.92 -17.39 8.24
C ALA A 67 20.93 -18.27 9.49
N ALA A 68 20.00 -18.03 10.44
CA ALA A 68 19.91 -18.79 11.68
C ALA A 68 19.37 -20.22 11.47
N SER A 69 18.39 -20.40 10.58
CA SER A 69 17.75 -21.70 10.36
C SER A 69 18.37 -22.52 9.22
N GLY A 70 19.18 -21.91 8.36
CA GLY A 70 19.67 -22.52 7.12
C GLY A 70 18.58 -22.80 6.08
N SER A 71 17.33 -22.37 6.31
CA SER A 71 16.19 -22.70 5.46
C SER A 71 15.49 -21.45 4.94
N GLN A 72 15.44 -21.32 3.62
CA GLN A 72 14.76 -20.21 2.97
C GLN A 72 13.24 -20.25 3.17
N ARG A 73 12.65 -21.43 3.39
CA ARG A 73 11.21 -21.55 3.72
C ARG A 73 10.89 -20.92 5.07
N ILE A 74 11.79 -21.09 6.05
CA ILE A 74 11.66 -20.46 7.37
C ILE A 74 11.95 -18.96 7.26
N GLY A 75 12.91 -18.56 6.42
CA GLY A 75 13.13 -17.15 6.08
C GLY A 75 11.88 -16.47 5.51
N LEU A 76 11.20 -17.11 4.56
CA LEU A 76 10.00 -16.55 3.92
C LEU A 76 8.77 -16.54 4.85
N SER A 77 8.72 -17.40 5.88
CA SER A 77 7.59 -17.45 6.81
C SER A 77 7.43 -16.17 7.63
N VAL A 78 8.47 -15.34 7.70
CA VAL A 78 8.40 -14.01 8.33
C VAL A 78 7.32 -13.13 7.72
N VAL A 79 7.03 -13.27 6.43
CA VAL A 79 5.97 -12.51 5.77
C VAL A 79 4.61 -12.86 6.39
N LEU A 80 4.36 -14.14 6.67
CA LEU A 80 3.14 -14.60 7.33
C LEU A 80 3.06 -14.09 8.77
N PHE A 81 4.20 -14.08 9.49
CA PHE A 81 4.27 -13.55 10.84
C PHE A 81 3.95 -12.05 10.89
N MET A 82 4.55 -11.24 10.01
CA MET A 82 4.26 -9.81 9.93
C MET A 82 2.82 -9.53 9.53
N PHE A 83 2.25 -10.32 8.62
CA PHE A 83 0.86 -10.22 8.22
C PHE A 83 -0.10 -10.53 9.38
N ALA A 84 0.15 -11.61 10.12
CA ALA A 84 -0.63 -11.95 11.30
C ALA A 84 -0.55 -10.85 12.38
N GLY A 85 0.63 -10.27 12.59
CA GLY A 85 0.81 -9.13 13.48
C GLY A 85 -0.01 -7.91 13.06
N ALA A 86 -0.03 -7.58 11.76
CA ALA A 86 -0.85 -6.49 11.23
C ALA A 86 -2.36 -6.73 11.43
N LEU A 87 -2.83 -7.96 11.23
CA LEU A 87 -4.23 -8.33 11.50
C LEU A 87 -4.56 -8.20 12.99
N LEU A 88 -3.68 -8.66 13.88
CA LEU A 88 -3.88 -8.55 15.32
C LEU A 88 -3.98 -7.08 15.77
N LEU A 89 -3.11 -6.21 15.23
CA LEU A 89 -3.13 -4.78 15.54
C LEU A 89 -4.42 -4.09 15.07
N THR A 90 -5.01 -4.55 13.98
CA THR A 90 -6.23 -3.94 13.40
C THR A 90 -7.53 -4.54 13.93
N ALA A 91 -7.49 -5.76 14.46
CA ALA A 91 -8.67 -6.47 14.97
C ALA A 91 -9.39 -5.75 16.13
N GLY A 92 -8.67 -4.94 16.92
CA GLY A 92 -9.23 -4.22 18.07
C GLY A 92 -9.84 -2.84 17.76
N ILE A 93 -9.81 -2.38 16.51
CA ILE A 93 -10.26 -1.03 16.15
C ILE A 93 -11.80 -1.02 16.04
N ALA A 94 -12.49 -0.81 17.16
CA ALA A 94 -13.92 -0.49 17.16
C ALA A 94 -14.12 0.93 16.57
N THR A 95 -14.81 1.02 15.43
CA THR A 95 -15.09 2.32 14.79
C THR A 95 -16.20 3.04 15.55
N ASP A 96 -15.83 3.86 16.52
CA ASP A 96 -16.79 4.78 17.16
C ASP A 96 -17.09 5.90 16.15
N ARG A 97 -18.17 5.73 15.36
CA ARG A 97 -18.57 6.76 14.39
C ARG A 97 -19.14 7.95 15.17
N PRO A 98 -18.54 9.15 15.10
CA PRO A 98 -19.18 10.32 15.66
C PRO A 98 -20.49 10.56 14.90
N GLY A 99 -21.62 10.53 15.63
CA GLY A 99 -22.94 10.80 15.08
C GLY A 99 -23.00 12.20 14.42
N PRO A 100 -23.92 12.40 13.46
CA PRO A 100 -24.04 13.68 12.77
C PRO A 100 -24.25 14.80 13.81
N LYS A 101 -23.31 15.75 13.89
CA LYS A 101 -23.54 16.97 14.65
C LYS A 101 -24.66 17.75 13.95
N ALA A 102 -25.87 17.67 14.52
CA ALA A 102 -26.99 18.50 14.14
C ALA A 102 -26.55 19.96 14.27
N ARG A 103 -26.64 20.69 13.17
CA ARG A 103 -26.31 22.11 13.06
C ARG A 103 -27.47 22.95 13.57
#